data_AF-A0A9P0NL05-F1
#
_entry.id   AF-A0A9P0NL05-F1
#
_cell.length_a   1.000
_cell.length_b   1.000
_cell.length_c   1.000
_cell.angle_alpha   90.00
_cell.angle_beta   90.00
_cell.angle_gamma   90.00
#
_symmetry.space_group_name_H-M   'P 1'
#
loop_
_entity.id
_entity.type
_entity.pdbx_description
1 polymer ?
#
loop_
_entity_poly.entity_id
_entity_poly.type
_entity_poly.pdbx_seq_one_letter_code
_entity_poly.pdbx_strand_id
1 'polypeptide(L)'
;MDTANLPSAHPCYVADRKKSPGFFSDEVDGNIITEFCALRAKSYAFNVYTGENNVGEGEKIKAKGIRSHVVKNHMTLEDHRKCLFGEAGVEAYKENVSIRSFKHKLMTINTKKLTYNSYDDKRVVLEDKINTLAHGHYSIERDEP
;
A
#
# COMPACT_ATOMS: atom_id res chain seq x y z
N MET A 1 21.45 -2.34 7.84
CA MET A 1 20.70 -2.05 6.62
C MET A 1 21.51 -2.54 5.44
N ASP A 2 20.87 -3.20 4.50
CA ASP A 2 21.40 -3.59 3.19
C ASP A 2 21.27 -2.38 2.26
N THR A 3 22.41 -1.76 1.96
CA THR A 3 22.53 -0.59 1.08
C THR A 3 23.34 -0.92 -0.18
N ALA A 4 23.46 -2.22 -0.51
CA ALA A 4 24.24 -2.70 -1.64
C ALA A 4 23.64 -2.34 -3.01
N ASN A 5 22.43 -1.78 -3.04
CA ASN A 5 21.76 -1.28 -4.25
C ASN A 5 22.09 0.19 -4.55
N LEU A 6 22.73 0.92 -3.61
CA LEU A 6 23.18 2.28 -3.87
C LEU A 6 24.35 2.30 -4.89
N PRO A 7 24.59 3.44 -5.56
CA PRO A 7 25.78 3.62 -6.38
C PRO A 7 27.05 3.38 -5.57
N SER A 8 28.08 2.74 -6.15
CA SER A 8 29.33 2.42 -5.46
C SER A 8 30.10 3.64 -4.95
N ALA A 9 29.87 4.81 -5.55
CA ALA A 9 30.44 6.09 -5.10
C ALA A 9 29.70 6.71 -3.91
N HIS A 10 28.53 6.17 -3.54
CA HIS A 10 27.71 6.72 -2.47
C HIS A 10 28.34 6.43 -1.10
N PRO A 11 28.41 7.39 -0.16
CA PRO A 11 29.07 7.22 1.13
C PRO A 11 28.47 6.09 1.99
N CYS A 12 27.19 5.79 1.79
CA CYS A 12 26.47 4.72 2.50
C CYS A 12 26.47 3.35 1.77
N TYR A 13 27.18 3.20 0.65
CA TYR A 13 27.25 1.92 -0.07
C TYR A 13 28.03 0.87 0.75
N VAL A 14 27.38 -0.27 1.04
CA VAL A 14 28.01 -1.40 1.74
C VAL A 14 27.58 -2.71 1.09
N ALA A 15 28.52 -3.38 0.42
CA ALA A 15 28.26 -4.64 -0.30
C ALA A 15 28.08 -5.86 0.65
N ASP A 16 28.78 -5.87 1.79
CA ASP A 16 28.86 -7.03 2.70
C ASP A 16 27.51 -7.44 3.32
N ARG A 17 26.57 -6.49 3.38
CA ARG A 17 25.25 -6.69 4.02
C ARG A 17 24.19 -7.15 3.03
N LYS A 18 24.55 -7.35 1.76
CA LYS A 18 23.63 -7.71 0.69
C LYS A 18 22.90 -9.02 0.99
N LYS A 19 21.57 -8.95 1.11
CA LYS A 19 20.69 -10.10 1.37
C LYS A 19 21.08 -10.92 2.60
N SER A 20 21.75 -10.29 3.57
CA SER A 20 22.18 -10.95 4.80
C SER A 20 21.02 -11.01 5.81
N PRO A 21 20.67 -12.20 6.36
CA PRO A 21 19.61 -12.31 7.35
C PRO A 21 19.85 -11.45 8.58
N GLY A 22 18.79 -10.84 9.12
CA GLY A 22 18.86 -9.97 10.30
C GLY A 22 19.15 -8.49 10.01
N PHE A 23 19.45 -8.13 8.75
CA PHE A 23 19.57 -6.74 8.33
C PHE A 23 18.30 -6.23 7.63
N PHE A 24 17.93 -4.97 7.88
CA PHE A 24 16.87 -4.29 7.14
C PHE A 24 17.25 -4.16 5.66
N SER A 25 16.37 -4.58 4.76
CA SER A 25 16.50 -4.33 3.32
C SER A 25 15.96 -2.95 2.95
N ASP A 26 16.58 -2.32 1.97
CA ASP A 26 16.00 -1.15 1.30
C ASP A 26 14.91 -1.61 0.32
N GLU A 27 13.65 -1.20 0.54
CA GLU A 27 12.48 -1.67 -0.21
C GLU A 27 12.32 -1.01 -1.60
N VAL A 28 13.06 0.07 -1.83
CA VAL A 28 13.04 0.84 -3.08
C VAL A 28 14.37 0.81 -3.83
N ASP A 29 15.30 -0.07 -3.43
CA ASP A 29 16.56 -0.32 -4.12
C ASP A 29 17.37 0.97 -4.39
N GLY A 30 17.44 1.86 -3.40
CA GLY A 30 18.17 3.12 -3.49
C GLY A 30 17.41 4.28 -4.15
N ASN A 31 16.19 4.04 -4.63
CA ASN A 31 15.35 5.07 -5.23
C ASN A 31 14.60 5.90 -4.17
N ILE A 32 14.08 7.05 -4.57
CA ILE A 32 13.43 8.00 -3.66
C ILE A 32 11.91 7.82 -3.75
N ILE A 33 11.24 7.65 -2.60
CA ILE A 33 9.79 7.72 -2.52
C ILE A 33 9.37 9.19 -2.58
N THR A 34 8.58 9.55 -3.59
CA THR A 34 8.12 10.94 -3.79
C THR A 34 6.75 11.21 -3.19
N GLU A 35 5.89 10.19 -3.18
CA GLU A 35 4.53 10.30 -2.67
C GLU A 35 4.14 9.00 -1.99
N PHE A 36 3.42 9.11 -0.88
CA PHE A 36 2.93 7.98 -0.11
C PHE A 36 1.50 8.25 0.36
N CYS A 37 0.59 7.33 0.08
CA CYS A 37 -0.81 7.39 0.49
C CYS A 37 -1.19 6.07 1.17
N ALA A 38 -1.61 6.14 2.43
CA ALA A 38 -2.09 4.99 3.18
C ALA A 38 -3.57 5.15 3.53
N LEU A 39 -4.36 4.13 3.24
CA LEU A 39 -5.78 4.10 3.58
C LEU A 39 -6.04 3.39 4.90
N ARG A 40 -5.36 2.26 5.12
CA ARG A 40 -5.47 1.45 6.34
C ARG A 40 -4.32 0.45 6.44
N ALA A 41 -4.27 -0.31 7.53
CA ALA A 41 -3.31 -1.40 7.70
C ALA A 41 -3.23 -2.34 6.48
N LYS A 42 -2.02 -2.45 5.89
CA LYS A 42 -1.69 -3.27 4.70
C LYS A 42 -2.44 -2.83 3.42
N SER A 43 -2.88 -1.58 3.35
CA SER A 43 -3.50 -0.96 2.17
C SER A 43 -2.90 0.43 1.94
N TYR A 44 -1.94 0.54 1.03
CA TYR A 44 -1.21 1.76 0.75
C TYR A 44 -0.65 1.76 -0.68
N ALA A 45 -0.36 2.94 -1.20
CA ALA A 45 0.24 3.18 -2.49
C ALA A 45 1.36 4.20 -2.34
N PHE A 46 2.42 4.06 -3.13
CA PHE A 46 3.48 5.05 -3.17
C PHE A 46 4.16 5.11 -4.54
N ASN A 47 4.68 6.29 -4.85
CA ASN A 47 5.43 6.55 -6.06
C ASN A 47 6.93 6.58 -5.75
N VAL A 48 7.70 6.00 -6.66
CA VAL A 48 9.15 5.94 -6.60
C VAL A 48 9.74 6.69 -7.78
N TYR A 49 10.66 7.61 -7.52
CA TYR A 49 11.43 8.29 -8.54
C TYR A 49 12.58 7.39 -9.02
N THR A 50 12.47 6.90 -10.25
CA THR A 50 13.44 6.00 -10.91
C THR A 50 14.14 6.70 -12.09
N GLY A 51 14.63 7.93 -11.85
CA GLY A 51 15.39 8.72 -12.84
C GLY A 51 14.59 9.23 -14.05
N GLU A 52 15.25 9.99 -14.93
CA GLU A 52 14.61 10.72 -16.05
C GLU A 52 13.91 9.84 -17.10
N ASN A 53 14.22 8.54 -17.16
CA ASN A 53 13.74 7.64 -18.22
C ASN A 53 12.56 6.72 -17.84
N ASN A 54 12.03 6.79 -16.61
CA ASN A 54 10.98 5.86 -16.14
C ASN A 54 9.76 6.58 -15.54
N VAL A 55 9.23 7.55 -16.28
CA VAL A 55 7.95 8.20 -15.93
C VAL A 55 6.81 7.19 -16.14
N GLY A 56 6.45 6.45 -15.08
CA GLY A 56 5.28 5.56 -15.06
C GLY A 56 5.48 4.18 -14.40
N GLU A 57 6.72 3.71 -14.21
CA GLU A 57 6.98 2.39 -13.58
C GLU A 57 7.19 2.45 -12.06
N GLY A 58 7.16 3.65 -11.47
CA GLY A 58 7.45 3.87 -10.05
C GLY A 58 6.31 3.61 -9.08
N GLU A 59 5.09 3.35 -9.56
CA GLU A 59 3.92 3.20 -8.69
C GLU A 59 3.87 1.79 -8.08
N LYS A 60 3.92 1.73 -6.74
CA LYS A 60 3.81 0.49 -5.97
C LYS A 60 2.57 0.54 -5.10
N ILE A 61 1.61 -0.35 -5.38
CA ILE A 61 0.36 -0.47 -4.63
C ILE A 61 0.34 -1.79 -3.85
N LYS A 62 -0.06 -1.71 -2.58
CA LYS A 62 -0.34 -2.85 -1.70
C LYS A 62 -1.78 -2.76 -1.25
N ALA A 63 -2.56 -3.81 -1.52
CA ALA A 63 -3.97 -3.87 -1.13
C ALA A 63 -4.29 -5.21 -0.47
N LYS A 64 -4.72 -5.15 0.80
CA LYS A 64 -4.99 -6.35 1.61
C LYS A 64 -6.12 -7.20 1.00
N GLY A 65 -5.76 -8.40 0.55
CA GLY A 65 -6.73 -9.41 0.07
C GLY A 65 -7.19 -9.22 -1.37
N ILE A 66 -6.64 -8.25 -2.09
CA ILE A 66 -6.88 -8.03 -3.53
C ILE A 66 -5.81 -8.78 -4.33
N ARG A 67 -6.19 -9.35 -5.48
CA ARG A 67 -5.25 -10.06 -6.36
C ARG A 67 -4.36 -9.08 -7.10
N SER A 68 -3.13 -9.50 -7.38
CA SER A 68 -2.12 -8.68 -8.07
C SER A 68 -2.58 -8.14 -9.43
N HIS A 69 -3.34 -8.93 -10.21
CA HIS A 69 -3.85 -8.46 -11.50
C HIS A 69 -4.87 -7.32 -11.36
N VAL A 70 -5.72 -7.36 -10.31
CA VAL A 70 -6.67 -6.28 -10.02
C VAL A 70 -5.92 -5.03 -9.59
N VAL A 71 -4.91 -5.20 -8.74
CA VAL A 71 -4.04 -4.08 -8.32
C VAL A 71 -3.36 -3.44 -9.53
N LYS A 72 -2.77 -4.25 -10.43
CA LYS A 72 -2.03 -3.74 -11.59
C LYS A 72 -2.91 -3.04 -12.63
N ASN A 73 -4.14 -3.51 -12.83
CA ASN A 73 -4.98 -3.06 -13.95
C ASN A 73 -6.06 -2.05 -13.54
N HIS A 74 -6.43 -2.01 -12.26
CA HIS A 74 -7.62 -1.29 -11.79
C HIS A 74 -7.37 -0.46 -10.52
N MET A 75 -6.14 -0.40 -10.02
CA MET A 75 -5.81 0.45 -8.90
C MET A 75 -4.74 1.46 -9.28
N THR A 76 -4.92 2.70 -8.84
CA THR A 76 -3.97 3.80 -9.02
C THR A 76 -3.79 4.56 -7.71
N LEU A 77 -2.69 5.28 -7.57
CA LEU A 77 -2.39 6.12 -6.43
C LEU A 77 -3.28 7.36 -6.41
N GLU A 78 -3.66 7.89 -7.58
CA GLU A 78 -4.65 8.97 -7.68
C GLU A 78 -6.00 8.55 -7.06
N ASP A 79 -6.47 7.35 -7.35
CA ASP A 79 -7.70 6.83 -6.74
C ASP A 79 -7.55 6.57 -5.23
N HIS A 80 -6.34 6.19 -4.75
CA HIS A 80 -6.07 6.13 -3.31
C HIS A 80 -6.21 7.52 -2.68
N ARG A 81 -5.66 8.56 -3.31
CA ARG A 81 -5.78 9.94 -2.83
C ARG A 81 -7.23 10.41 -2.82
N LYS A 82 -7.98 10.17 -3.90
CA LYS A 82 -9.42 10.45 -3.98
C LYS A 82 -10.20 9.73 -2.87
N CYS A 83 -9.90 8.45 -2.63
CA CYS A 83 -10.54 7.68 -1.57
C CYS A 83 -10.22 8.21 -0.17
N LEU A 84 -8.99 8.68 0.07
CA LEU A 84 -8.59 9.24 1.36
C LEU A 84 -9.37 10.51 1.70
N PHE A 85 -9.51 11.42 0.72
CA PHE A 85 -10.20 12.71 0.90
C PHE A 85 -11.72 12.65 0.64
N GLY A 86 -12.26 11.49 0.27
CA GLY A 86 -13.69 11.31 0.03
C GLY A 86 -14.18 11.95 -1.27
N GLU A 87 -13.30 12.11 -2.26
CA GLU A 87 -13.66 12.62 -3.58
C GLU A 87 -14.52 11.60 -4.35
N ALA A 88 -15.46 12.11 -5.16
CA ALA A 88 -16.33 11.26 -5.97
C ALA A 88 -15.56 10.60 -7.13
N GLY A 89 -16.03 9.42 -7.57
CA GLY A 89 -15.53 8.74 -8.77
C GLY A 89 -14.67 7.49 -8.52
N VAL A 90 -14.40 7.13 -7.27
CA VAL A 90 -13.66 5.90 -6.94
C VAL A 90 -14.62 4.72 -6.81
N GLU A 91 -14.46 3.71 -7.67
CA GLU A 91 -15.23 2.47 -7.56
C GLU A 91 -14.70 1.64 -6.38
N ALA A 92 -15.42 1.64 -5.26
CA ALA A 92 -15.01 0.97 -4.04
C ALA A 92 -14.90 -0.56 -4.15
N TYR A 93 -15.56 -1.18 -5.14
CA TYR A 93 -15.58 -2.62 -5.30
C TYR A 93 -15.05 -3.04 -6.67
N LYS A 94 -14.18 -4.04 -6.70
CA LYS A 94 -13.76 -4.68 -7.94
C LYS A 94 -13.91 -6.19 -7.90
N GLU A 95 -14.09 -6.72 -9.08
CA GLU A 95 -14.14 -8.14 -9.33
C GLU A 95 -12.76 -8.77 -9.15
N ASN A 96 -12.66 -9.79 -8.30
CA ASN A 96 -11.44 -10.58 -8.12
C ASN A 96 -11.70 -12.00 -8.59
N VAL A 97 -11.10 -12.36 -9.71
CA VAL A 97 -11.16 -13.72 -10.25
C VAL A 97 -9.98 -14.54 -9.73
N SER A 98 -10.24 -15.77 -9.29
CA SER A 98 -9.18 -16.70 -8.92
C SER A 98 -9.57 -18.15 -9.11
N ILE A 99 -8.60 -18.98 -9.46
CA ILE A 99 -8.76 -20.44 -9.50
C ILE A 99 -8.49 -21.00 -8.10
N ARG A 100 -9.36 -21.89 -7.61
CA ARG A 100 -9.22 -22.57 -6.32
C ARG A 100 -9.61 -24.05 -6.44
N SER A 101 -9.04 -24.89 -5.58
CA SER A 101 -9.38 -26.30 -5.47
C SER A 101 -10.26 -26.54 -4.25
N PHE A 102 -11.39 -27.22 -4.44
CA PHE A 102 -12.24 -27.71 -3.36
C PHE A 102 -12.51 -29.19 -3.59
N LYS A 103 -12.18 -30.03 -2.59
CA LYS A 103 -12.31 -31.49 -2.70
C LYS A 103 -11.68 -32.05 -3.99
N HIS A 104 -10.46 -31.59 -4.30
CA HIS A 104 -9.70 -31.94 -5.51
C HIS A 104 -10.35 -31.54 -6.85
N LYS A 105 -11.37 -30.68 -6.84
CA LYS A 105 -11.97 -30.11 -8.04
C LYS A 105 -11.57 -28.65 -8.18
N LEU A 106 -10.95 -28.31 -9.31
CA LEU A 106 -10.63 -26.93 -9.66
C LEU A 106 -11.91 -26.19 -10.05
N MET A 107 -12.05 -24.98 -9.53
CA MET A 107 -13.14 -24.07 -9.87
C MET A 107 -12.63 -22.64 -9.97
N THR A 108 -13.23 -21.88 -10.86
CA THR A 108 -13.03 -20.44 -10.95
C THR A 108 -14.00 -19.76 -10.01
N ILE A 109 -13.46 -19.03 -9.03
CA ILE A 109 -14.25 -18.21 -8.12
C ILE A 109 -14.10 -16.76 -8.54
N ASN A 110 -15.24 -16.15 -8.73
CA ASN A 110 -15.39 -14.73 -8.90
C ASN A 110 -15.93 -14.13 -7.60
N THR A 111 -15.24 -13.13 -7.04
CA THR A 111 -15.65 -12.47 -5.81
C THR A 111 -15.55 -10.96 -5.96
N LYS A 112 -16.65 -10.25 -5.72
CA LYS A 112 -16.66 -8.79 -5.58
C LYS A 112 -16.04 -8.42 -4.24
N LYS A 113 -14.92 -7.68 -4.26
CA LYS A 113 -14.21 -7.26 -3.04
C LYS A 113 -14.10 -5.74 -2.96
N LEU A 114 -14.14 -5.23 -1.74
CA LEU A 114 -13.85 -3.84 -1.43
C LEU A 114 -12.34 -3.57 -1.65
N THR A 115 -12.01 -2.75 -2.65
CA THR A 115 -10.64 -2.38 -3.03
C THR A 115 -10.16 -1.16 -2.27
N TYR A 116 -10.91 -0.07 -2.37
CA TYR A 116 -10.61 1.21 -1.72
C TYR A 116 -11.44 1.35 -0.45
N ASN A 117 -10.75 1.55 0.67
CA ASN A 117 -11.40 1.74 1.96
C ASN A 117 -10.44 2.46 2.92
N SER A 118 -10.76 3.71 3.24
CA SER A 118 -10.06 4.56 4.22
C SER A 118 -10.53 4.33 5.67
N TYR A 119 -11.54 3.49 5.89
CA TYR A 119 -11.96 3.13 7.24
C TYR A 119 -10.91 2.22 7.91
N ASP A 120 -10.23 2.75 8.91
CA ASP A 120 -9.28 2.01 9.75
C ASP A 120 -9.99 1.54 11.03
N ASP A 121 -10.11 0.22 11.20
CA ASP A 121 -10.76 -0.40 12.35
C ASP A 121 -9.94 -0.29 13.65
N LYS A 122 -8.66 0.06 13.56
CA LYS A 122 -7.71 0.04 14.68
C LYS A 122 -7.46 1.40 15.31
N ARG A 123 -7.88 2.48 14.64
CA ARG A 123 -7.63 3.86 15.07
C ARG A 123 -8.85 4.72 14.78
N VAL A 124 -9.03 5.77 15.56
CA VAL A 124 -10.01 6.81 15.27
C VAL A 124 -9.36 7.83 14.34
N VAL A 125 -9.91 7.95 13.12
CA VAL A 125 -9.45 8.93 12.12
C VAL A 125 -10.09 10.28 12.41
N LEU A 126 -9.29 11.33 12.50
CA LEU A 126 -9.77 12.70 12.75
C LEU A 126 -10.42 13.30 11.50
N GLU A 127 -11.02 14.48 11.65
CA GLU A 127 -11.74 15.16 10.57
C GLU A 127 -10.87 15.45 9.35
N ASP A 128 -9.57 15.70 9.56
CA ASP A 128 -8.59 15.97 8.51
C ASP A 128 -8.19 14.74 7.67
N LYS A 129 -8.70 13.55 8.03
CA LYS A 129 -8.44 12.25 7.36
C LYS A 129 -7.00 11.75 7.41
N ILE A 130 -6.09 12.48 8.03
CA ILE A 130 -4.65 12.16 8.07
C ILE A 130 -4.24 11.81 9.49
N ASN A 131 -4.63 12.63 10.46
CA ASN A 131 -4.29 12.40 11.84
C ASN A 131 -5.21 11.32 12.44
N THR A 132 -4.62 10.45 13.25
CA THR A 132 -5.32 9.31 13.84
C THR A 132 -4.95 9.13 15.30
N LEU A 133 -5.93 8.81 16.13
CA LEU A 133 -5.76 8.54 17.55
C LEU A 133 -6.00 7.05 17.84
N ALA A 134 -5.36 6.54 18.90
CA ALA A 134 -5.66 5.19 19.37
C ALA A 134 -7.03 5.17 20.08
N HIS A 135 -7.75 4.06 19.99
CA HIS A 135 -8.98 3.87 20.76
C HIS A 135 -8.74 4.12 22.25
N GLY A 136 -9.63 4.89 22.89
CA GLY A 136 -9.52 5.27 24.30
C GLY A 136 -8.57 6.46 24.60
N HIS A 137 -8.04 7.13 23.58
CA HIS A 137 -7.28 8.37 23.77
C HIS A 137 -8.14 9.47 24.42
N TYR A 138 -7.56 10.25 25.33
CA TYR A 138 -8.30 11.25 26.13
C TYR A 138 -8.99 12.35 25.30
N SER A 139 -8.47 12.64 24.11
CA SER A 139 -9.04 13.64 23.19
C SER A 139 -10.18 13.10 22.32
N ILE A 140 -10.48 11.80 22.39
CA ILE A 140 -11.64 11.22 21.72
C ILE A 140 -12.81 11.42 22.66
N GLU A 141 -13.86 12.10 22.20
CA GLU A 141 -15.11 12.20 22.94
C GLU A 141 -15.58 10.79 23.27
N ARG A 142 -15.83 10.52 24.56
CA ARG A 142 -16.41 9.23 24.96
C ARG A 142 -17.83 9.24 24.44
N ASP A 143 -18.18 8.28 23.60
CA ASP A 143 -19.58 7.95 23.35
C ASP A 143 -20.22 7.71 24.73
N GLU A 144 -21.11 8.62 25.15
CA GLU A 144 -21.90 8.40 26.36
C GLU A 144 -22.78 7.16 26.15
N PRO A 145 -22.88 6.27 27.15
CA PRO A 145 -23.58 4.99 27.04
C PRO A 145 -25.09 5.12 26.81
#